data_AF-A0A5C7G3E2-F1
#
_entry.id   AF-A0A5C7G3E2-F1
#
_cell.length_a   1.000
_cell.length_b   1.000
_cell.length_c   1.000
_cell.angle_alpha   90.00
_cell.angle_beta   90.00
_cell.angle_gamma   90.00
#
_symmetry.space_group_name_H-M   'P 1'
#
loop_
_entity.id
_entity.type
_entity.pdbx_description
1 polymer ?
#
loop_
_entity_poly.entity_id
_entity_poly.type
_entity_poly.pdbx_seq_one_letter_code
_entity_poly.pdbx_strand_id
1 'polypeptide(L)'
;MPLLNQNKIYSLAELKDALSSWIDTVRQEGPILICYDSEYDRTMLSQIFENDTPNGIVFRNLGASYVNKIKMYEWRVKQKQPEHHALHDARALKHAFRGWVRKVS
;
A
#
# COMPACT_ATOMS: atom_id res chain seq x y z
N MET A 1 13.87 -5.71 2.92
CA MET A 1 12.43 -5.96 2.67
C MET A 1 12.28 -7.10 1.67
N PRO A 2 11.81 -8.29 2.10
CA PRO A 2 11.90 -9.50 1.27
C PRO A 2 10.86 -9.61 0.14
N LEU A 3 9.65 -9.05 0.29
CA LEU A 3 8.57 -9.26 -0.69
C LEU A 3 8.68 -8.46 -1.99
N LEU A 4 9.26 -7.26 -1.94
CA LEU A 4 9.16 -6.28 -3.05
C LEU A 4 10.27 -6.40 -4.10
N ASN A 5 11.23 -7.32 -3.90
CA ASN A 5 12.42 -7.46 -4.75
C ASN A 5 12.51 -8.83 -5.43
N GLN A 6 11.44 -9.62 -5.44
CA GLN A 6 11.42 -10.96 -6.04
C GLN A 6 10.34 -11.01 -7.12
N ASN A 7 10.74 -11.28 -8.37
CA ASN A 7 9.82 -11.65 -9.45
C ASN A 7 9.34 -13.08 -9.19
N LYS A 8 8.45 -13.23 -8.21
CA LYS A 8 7.81 -14.49 -7.85
C LYS A 8 6.35 -14.42 -8.25
N ILE A 9 5.88 -15.51 -8.84
CA ILE A 9 4.47 -15.76 -9.07
C ILE A 9 3.98 -16.55 -7.87
N TYR A 10 2.89 -16.09 -7.27
CA TYR A 10 2.26 -16.72 -6.11
C TYR A 10 0.88 -17.21 -6.52
N SER A 11 0.49 -18.39 -6.04
CA SER A 11 -0.92 -18.72 -5.87
C SER A 11 -1.55 -17.80 -4.81
N LEU A 12 -2.88 -17.78 -4.73
CA LEU A 12 -3.58 -16.96 -3.73
C LEU A 12 -3.19 -17.35 -2.29
N ALA A 13 -3.06 -18.65 -2.01
CA ALA A 13 -2.66 -19.15 -0.70
C ALA A 13 -1.22 -18.74 -0.36
N GLU A 14 -0.28 -18.91 -1.29
CA GLU A 14 1.11 -18.50 -1.04
C GLU A 14 1.24 -16.97 -0.90
N LEU A 15 0.40 -16.20 -1.60
CA LEU A 15 0.34 -14.75 -1.47
C LEU A 15 -0.16 -14.35 -0.08
N LYS A 16 -1.20 -15.01 0.43
CA LYS A 16 -1.72 -14.82 1.80
C LYS A 16 -0.65 -15.07 2.86
N ASP A 17 0.08 -16.17 2.74
CA ASP A 17 1.15 -16.54 3.68
C ASP A 17 2.33 -15.56 3.62
N ALA A 18 2.74 -15.17 2.41
CA ALA A 18 3.81 -14.20 2.19
C ALA A 18 3.45 -12.83 2.77
N LEU A 19 2.23 -12.33 2.50
CA LEU A 19 1.77 -11.05 3.03
C LEU A 19 1.64 -11.08 4.56
N SER A 20 1.10 -12.16 5.14
CA SER A 20 1.00 -12.32 6.60
C SER A 20 2.38 -12.26 7.26
N SER A 21 3.35 -13.01 6.72
CA SER A 21 4.74 -13.02 7.23
C SER A 21 5.39 -11.63 7.16
N TRP A 22 5.10 -10.87 6.09
CA TRP A 22 5.59 -9.50 5.95
C TRP A 22 4.92 -8.52 6.89
N ILE A 23 3.60 -8.63 7.09
CA ILE A 23 2.87 -7.85 8.10
C ILE A 23 3.51 -8.08 9.47
N ASP A 24 3.72 -9.33 9.88
CA ASP A 24 4.35 -9.64 11.17
C ASP A 24 5.77 -9.07 11.28
N THR A 25 6.54 -9.10 10.19
CA THR A 25 7.88 -8.51 10.13
C THR A 25 7.86 -6.99 10.28
N VAL A 26 6.87 -6.31 9.70
CA VAL A 26 6.77 -4.84 9.72
C VAL A 26 6.11 -4.33 11.01
N ARG A 27 5.24 -5.11 11.64
CA ARG A 27 4.46 -4.74 12.85
C ARG A 27 5.28 -4.73 14.14
N GLN A 28 6.57 -5.07 14.13
CA GLN A 28 7.36 -5.29 15.35
C GLN A 28 7.24 -4.18 16.40
N GLU A 29 6.97 -2.94 15.99
CA GLU A 29 6.89 -1.76 16.87
C GLU A 29 5.47 -1.17 17.03
N GLY A 30 4.45 -1.73 16.39
CA GLY A 30 3.08 -1.20 16.47
C GLY A 30 2.19 -1.48 15.25
N PRO A 31 0.96 -0.96 15.24
CA PRO A 31 0.02 -1.21 14.16
C PRO A 31 0.51 -0.65 12.82
N ILE A 32 0.27 -1.40 11.74
CA ILE A 32 0.59 -1.01 10.37
C ILE A 32 -0.57 -0.21 9.80
N LEU A 33 -0.28 1.01 9.36
CA LEU A 33 -1.24 1.81 8.60
C LEU A 33 -1.15 1.48 7.10
N ILE A 34 -2.15 0.79 6.58
CA ILE A 34 -2.29 0.56 5.13
C ILE A 34 -3.11 1.70 4.53
N CYS A 35 -2.44 2.50 3.72
CA CYS A 35 -3.04 3.63 3.02
C CYS A 35 -3.42 3.21 1.59
N TYR A 36 -4.60 3.62 1.14
CA TYR A 36 -5.13 3.30 -0.18
C TYR A 36 -5.93 4.47 -0.74
N ASP A 37 -5.92 4.70 -2.06
CA ASP A 37 -6.72 5.77 -2.71
C ASP A 37 -7.90 5.22 -3.54
N SER A 38 -8.05 3.89 -3.57
CA SER A 38 -9.15 3.16 -4.21
C SER A 38 -9.76 2.12 -3.27
N GLU A 39 -11.09 2.14 -3.09
CA GLU A 39 -11.80 1.09 -2.32
C GLU A 39 -11.64 -0.30 -2.98
N TYR A 40 -11.34 -0.35 -4.28
CA TYR A 40 -11.06 -1.61 -4.96
C TYR A 40 -9.80 -2.28 -4.40
N ASP A 41 -8.73 -1.52 -4.13
CA ASP A 41 -7.49 -2.06 -3.58
C ASP A 41 -7.69 -2.64 -2.18
N ARG A 42 -8.47 -1.93 -1.34
CA ARG A 42 -8.86 -2.42 -0.01
C ARG A 42 -9.69 -3.71 -0.11
N THR A 43 -10.62 -3.77 -1.05
CA THR A 43 -11.48 -4.95 -1.25
C THR A 43 -10.64 -6.15 -1.71
N MET A 44 -9.74 -5.96 -2.67
CA MET A 44 -8.83 -7.01 -3.14
C MET A 44 -7.94 -7.53 -2.00
N LEU A 45 -7.38 -6.64 -1.18
CA LEU A 45 -6.57 -7.07 -0.04
C LEU A 45 -7.40 -7.87 0.98
N SER A 46 -8.62 -7.42 1.26
CA SER A 46 -9.53 -8.12 2.19
C SER A 46 -9.88 -9.52 1.69
N GLN A 47 -10.07 -9.70 0.38
CA GLN A 47 -10.34 -11.00 -0.23
C GLN A 47 -9.18 -11.99 -0.12
N ILE A 48 -7.93 -11.51 -0.22
CA ILE A 48 -6.74 -12.36 0.00
C ILE A 48 -6.74 -12.96 1.40
N PHE A 49 -7.20 -12.18 2.38
CA PHE A 49 -7.33 -12.62 3.77
C PHE A 49 -8.69 -13.24 4.10
N GLU A 50 -9.52 -13.56 3.10
CA GLU A 50 -10.86 -14.16 3.31
C GLU A 50 -11.75 -13.33 4.26
N ASN A 51 -11.57 -12.00 4.24
CA ASN A 51 -12.17 -11.03 5.16
C ASN A 51 -11.71 -11.12 6.63
N ASP A 52 -10.68 -11.92 6.92
CA ASP A 52 -10.02 -12.01 8.23
C ASP A 52 -8.66 -11.31 8.19
N THR A 53 -8.69 -9.96 8.17
CA THR A 53 -7.46 -9.17 8.08
C THR A 53 -6.60 -9.37 9.33
N PRO A 54 -5.28 -9.60 9.20
CA PRO A 54 -4.41 -9.79 10.35
C PRO A 54 -4.49 -8.65 11.38
N ASN A 55 -4.46 -9.02 12.65
CA ASN A 55 -4.49 -8.07 13.77
C ASN A 55 -3.40 -7.01 13.65
N GLY A 56 -3.74 -5.78 14.01
CA GLY A 56 -2.81 -4.64 13.99
C GLY A 56 -2.63 -4.01 12.61
N ILE A 57 -3.45 -4.35 11.63
CA ILE A 57 -3.61 -3.54 10.42
C ILE A 57 -4.69 -2.48 10.66
N VAL A 58 -4.41 -1.24 10.27
CA VAL A 58 -5.37 -0.15 10.21
C VAL A 58 -5.45 0.34 8.77
N PHE A 59 -6.65 0.30 8.21
CA PHE A 59 -6.91 0.81 6.87
C PHE A 59 -7.19 2.31 6.88
N ARG A 60 -6.66 3.04 5.89
CA ARG A 60 -6.95 4.45 5.72
C ARG A 60 -7.09 4.87 4.26
N ASN A 61 -8.28 5.32 3.91
CA ASN A 61 -8.56 5.92 2.63
C ASN A 61 -7.85 7.29 2.53
N LEU A 62 -6.97 7.42 1.55
CA LEU A 62 -6.34 8.66 1.12
C LEU A 62 -7.23 9.28 0.03
N GLY A 63 -8.27 10.00 0.46
CA GLY A 63 -9.08 10.79 -0.46
C GLY A 63 -8.24 11.82 -1.23
N ALA A 64 -8.84 12.43 -2.26
CA ALA A 64 -8.14 13.34 -3.18
C ALA A 64 -7.40 14.52 -2.52
N SER A 65 -7.75 14.89 -1.28
CA SER A 65 -7.09 15.95 -0.53
C SER A 65 -5.69 15.56 -0.01
N TYR A 66 -5.45 14.27 0.27
CA TYR A 66 -4.20 13.77 0.87
C TYR A 66 -3.11 13.43 -0.16
N VAL A 67 -3.47 13.35 -1.44
CA VAL A 67 -2.58 12.94 -2.53
C VAL A 67 -2.41 14.08 -3.52
N ASN A 68 -1.17 14.49 -3.77
CA ASN A 68 -0.88 15.42 -4.85
C ASN A 68 -0.68 14.68 -6.18
N LYS A 69 -1.74 14.59 -6.99
CA LYS A 69 -1.70 13.90 -8.29
C LYS A 69 -0.64 14.45 -9.26
N ILE A 70 -0.33 15.75 -9.20
CA ILE A 70 0.72 16.36 -10.03
C ILE A 70 2.09 15.82 -9.61
N LYS A 71 2.41 15.85 -8.30
CA LYS A 71 3.67 15.27 -7.80
C LYS A 71 3.77 13.77 -8.06
N MET A 72 2.65 13.05 -8.01
CA MET A 72 2.61 11.63 -8.34
C MET A 72 3.02 11.38 -9.80
N TYR A 73 2.44 12.14 -10.73
CA TYR A 73 2.73 12.07 -12.15
C TYR A 73 4.20 12.46 -12.45
N GLU A 74 4.67 13.59 -11.90
CA GLU A 74 6.06 14.05 -12.04
C GLU A 74 7.05 12.98 -11.58
N TRP A 75 6.77 12.32 -10.45
CA TRP A 75 7.59 11.25 -9.94
C TRP A 75 7.64 10.05 -10.89
N ARG A 76 6.50 9.62 -11.43
CA ARG A 76 6.42 8.50 -12.39
C ARG A 76 7.26 8.77 -13.63
N VAL A 77 7.08 9.96 -14.23
CA VAL A 77 7.85 10.40 -15.41
C VAL A 77 9.35 10.41 -15.09
N LYS A 78 9.75 10.97 -13.95
CA LYS A 78 11.16 11.03 -13.53
C LYS A 78 11.77 9.65 -13.33
N GLN A 79 11.03 8.71 -12.72
CA GLN A 79 11.54 7.35 -12.46
C GLN A 79 11.47 6.44 -13.69
N LYS A 80 10.84 6.87 -14.78
CA LYS A 80 10.60 6.06 -15.99
C LYS A 80 9.94 4.71 -15.65
N GLN A 81 9.09 4.70 -14.62
CA GLN A 81 8.39 3.51 -14.17
C GLN A 81 7.05 3.41 -14.92
N PRO A 82 6.71 2.23 -15.48
CA PRO A 82 5.43 2.04 -16.13
C PRO A 82 4.28 2.20 -15.13
N GLU A 83 3.18 2.79 -15.61
CA GLU A 83 1.89 2.77 -14.92
C GLU A 83 1.32 1.34 -14.89
N HIS A 84 0.40 1.09 -13.95
CA HIS A 84 -0.26 -0.21 -13.75
C HIS A 84 0.63 -1.34 -13.20
N HIS A 85 1.77 -0.97 -12.61
CA HIS A 85 2.55 -1.88 -11.78
C HIS A 85 2.36 -1.50 -10.31
N ALA A 86 1.67 -2.35 -9.54
CA ALA A 86 1.24 -2.06 -8.16
C ALA A 86 2.37 -1.52 -7.24
N LEU A 87 3.61 -2.04 -7.35
CA LEU A 87 4.75 -1.52 -6.59
C LEU A 87 5.14 -0.08 -6.99
N HIS A 88 5.11 0.25 -8.28
CA HIS A 88 5.39 1.60 -8.75
C HIS A 88 4.29 2.56 -8.31
N ASP A 89 3.04 2.09 -8.37
CA ASP A 89 1.88 2.85 -7.89
C ASP A 89 1.99 3.18 -6.40
N ALA A 90 2.31 2.19 -5.56
CA ALA A 90 2.51 2.39 -4.13
C ALA A 90 3.66 3.37 -3.82
N ARG A 91 4.78 3.30 -4.58
CA ARG A 91 5.91 4.23 -4.43
C ARG A 91 5.55 5.65 -4.85
N ALA A 92 4.83 5.81 -5.95
CA ALA A 92 4.35 7.10 -6.44
C ALA A 92 3.35 7.73 -5.45
N LEU A 93 2.41 6.93 -4.91
CA LEU A 93 1.46 7.36 -3.89
C LEU A 93 2.17 7.84 -2.63
N LYS A 94 3.17 7.10 -2.15
CA LYS A 94 4.01 7.51 -1.02
C LYS A 94 4.72 8.83 -1.28
N HIS A 95 5.25 9.04 -2.49
CA HIS A 95 5.92 10.30 -2.85
C HIS A 95 4.94 11.48 -2.92
N ALA A 96 3.74 11.24 -3.41
CA ALA A 96 2.69 12.23 -3.60
C ALA A 96 1.92 12.57 -2.31
N PHE A 97 2.14 11.80 -1.24
CA PHE A 97 1.46 11.98 0.03
C PHE A 97 1.81 13.34 0.64
N ARG A 98 0.78 14.15 0.92
CA ARG A 98 0.94 15.52 1.45
C ARG A 98 1.21 15.57 2.96
N GLY A 99 1.27 14.42 3.63
CA GLY A 99 1.38 14.36 5.08
C GLY A 99 0.04 14.62 5.77
N TRP A 100 -0.01 14.33 7.07
CA TRP A 100 -1.13 14.70 7.91
C TRP A 100 -1.03 16.19 8.25
N VAL A 101 -1.83 17.03 7.59
CA VAL A 101 -2.08 18.36 8.15
C VAL A 101 -2.87 18.15 9.42
N ARG A 102 -2.19 18.17 10.58
CA ARG A 102 -2.85 18.36 11.87
C ARG A 102 -3.52 19.74 11.83
N LYS A 103 -4.75 19.82 11.34
CA LYS A 103 -5.66 20.86 11.83
C LYS A 103 -6.25 20.30 13.12
N VAL A 104 -5.53 20.55 14.21
CA VAL A 104 -6.17 20.62 15.53
C VAL A 104 -6.78 22.01 15.58
N SER A 105 -8.10 22.07 15.49
CA SER A 105 -8.92 23.20 15.93
C SER A 105 -9.89 22.65 16.95
#